data_AF-A0A3P6Q047-F1
#
_entry.id   AF-A0A3P6Q047-F1
#
_cell.length_a   1.000
_cell.length_b   1.000
_cell.length_c   1.000
_cell.angle_alpha   90.00
_cell.angle_beta   90.00
_cell.angle_gamma   90.00
#
_symmetry.space_group_name_H-M   'P 1'
#
loop_
_entity.id
_entity.type
_entity.pdbx_description
1 polymer ?
#
loop_
_entity_poly.entity_id
_entity_poly.type
_entity_poly.pdbx_seq_one_letter_code
_entity_poly.pdbx_strand_id
1 'polypeptide(L)'
;MFNVTFVNYYKADIDGYSLPFSMMAESLLSLHNKEAEFLALDRIDAVKVHASAPHQVIFTMQIRDLDVPIQLLVQRRLVSSIVSPAIVDGFKLESITAGTDIDHKEEIFRGFVAYADLTSSPTVRLRWSRVPGMSTTVNETKTSPNIRFLWRAPKQRHIATQKLRPYDSIYGTQFAALQLNTLNATNLEPGMWSVVVQPAYPEPNMKIKSLWTSAFKS
;
A
#
# COMPACT_ATOMS: atom_id res chain seq x y z
N MET A 1 -19.80 23.87 -4.63
CA MET A 1 -20.58 22.64 -4.35
C MET A 1 -19.70 21.75 -3.49
N PHE A 2 -20.07 21.50 -2.24
CA PHE A 2 -19.24 20.73 -1.30
C PHE A 2 -19.49 19.22 -1.50
N ASN A 3 -18.59 18.55 -2.22
CA ASN A 3 -18.62 17.10 -2.42
C ASN A 3 -17.65 16.39 -1.47
N VAL A 4 -17.89 16.53 -0.16
CA VAL A 4 -17.15 15.77 0.85
C VAL A 4 -17.93 14.49 1.16
N THR A 5 -17.26 13.35 1.05
CA THR A 5 -17.83 12.06 1.43
C THR A 5 -17.11 11.52 2.66
N PHE A 6 -17.90 11.07 3.63
CA PHE A 6 -17.43 10.34 4.80
C PHE A 6 -17.96 8.92 4.71
N VAL A 7 -17.08 7.94 4.95
CA VAL A 7 -17.44 6.53 5.03
C VAL A 7 -16.91 6.01 6.36
N ASN A 8 -17.81 5.46 7.17
CA ASN A 8 -17.38 4.76 8.37
C ASN A 8 -16.64 3.48 7.97
N TYR A 9 -15.38 3.37 8.37
CA TYR A 9 -14.52 2.23 8.04
C TYR A 9 -14.41 1.22 9.19
N TYR A 10 -14.46 1.72 10.42
CA TYR A 10 -14.46 0.93 11.64
C TYR A 10 -15.19 1.68 12.75
N LYS A 11 -15.93 0.96 13.59
CA LYS A 11 -16.54 1.49 14.82
C LYS A 11 -16.52 0.42 15.91
N ALA A 12 -15.88 0.72 17.04
CA ALA A 12 -15.57 -0.28 18.06
C ALA A 12 -16.80 -0.96 18.69
N ASP A 13 -17.93 -0.26 18.78
CA ASP A 13 -19.19 -0.80 19.32
C ASP A 13 -19.94 -1.71 18.34
N ILE A 14 -19.60 -1.67 17.05
CA ILE A 14 -20.19 -2.50 16.00
C ILE A 14 -19.24 -3.65 15.63
N ASP A 15 -17.99 -3.31 15.34
CA ASP A 15 -16.98 -4.25 14.83
C ASP A 15 -16.21 -4.98 15.95
N GLY A 16 -16.38 -4.53 17.19
CA GLY A 16 -15.60 -5.00 18.34
C GLY A 16 -14.19 -4.39 18.39
N TYR A 17 -13.42 -4.80 19.40
CA TYR A 17 -12.07 -4.30 19.61
C TYR A 17 -11.09 -4.79 18.54
N SER A 18 -10.42 -3.85 17.86
CA SER A 18 -9.31 -4.13 16.96
C SER A 18 -7.97 -3.69 17.57
N LEU A 19 -7.16 -4.67 18.00
CA LEU A 19 -5.80 -4.43 18.47
C LEU A 19 -4.94 -3.68 17.42
N PRO A 20 -4.91 -4.11 16.14
CA PRO A 20 -4.13 -3.42 15.12
C PRO A 20 -4.49 -1.94 14.94
N PHE A 21 -5.78 -1.62 14.90
CA PHE A 21 -6.24 -0.25 14.74
C PHE A 21 -5.96 0.58 15.99
N SER A 22 -6.12 0.00 17.18
CA SER A 22 -5.81 0.67 18.45
C SER A 22 -4.32 1.03 18.54
N MET A 23 -3.43 0.10 18.18
CA MET A 23 -1.99 0.36 18.14
C MET A 23 -1.61 1.46 17.14
N MET A 24 -2.27 1.47 15.98
CA MET A 24 -2.06 2.52 14.98
C MET A 24 -2.52 3.89 15.50
N ALA A 25 -3.69 3.93 16.13
CA ALA A 25 -4.28 5.11 16.73
C ALA A 25 -3.38 5.70 17.85
N GLU A 26 -2.91 4.85 18.77
CA GLU A 26 -1.96 5.20 19.81
C GLU A 26 -0.63 5.75 19.24
N SER A 27 -0.11 5.08 18.20
CA SER A 27 1.11 5.54 17.52
C SER A 27 0.92 6.93 16.89
N LEU A 28 -0.23 7.18 16.26
CA LEU A 28 -0.56 8.48 15.68
C LEU A 28 -0.76 9.55 16.76
N LEU A 29 -1.41 9.21 17.88
CA LEU A 29 -1.56 10.10 19.02
C LEU A 29 -0.19 10.52 19.56
N SER A 30 0.72 9.57 19.81
CA SER A 30 2.05 9.88 20.33
C SER A 30 2.90 10.74 19.38
N LEU A 31 2.67 10.67 18.07
CA LEU A 31 3.30 11.56 17.09
C LEU A 31 2.75 12.99 17.15
N HIS A 32 1.47 13.15 17.52
CA HIS A 32 0.81 14.45 17.62
C HIS A 32 1.03 15.10 19.00
N ASN A 33 0.81 14.33 20.07
CA ASN A 33 0.97 14.73 21.46
C ASN A 33 1.53 13.54 22.27
N LYS A 34 2.79 13.67 22.70
CA LYS A 34 3.51 12.62 23.45
C LYS A 34 3.04 12.47 24.90
N GLU A 35 2.39 13.50 25.44
CA GLU A 35 1.92 13.52 26.83
C GLU A 35 0.50 12.95 26.96
N ALA A 36 -0.22 12.85 25.84
CA ALA A 36 -1.57 12.29 25.84
C ALA A 36 -1.54 10.77 26.07
N GLU A 37 -2.27 10.30 27.07
CA GLU A 37 -2.44 8.88 27.34
C GLU A 37 -3.62 8.32 26.53
N PHE A 38 -3.32 7.43 25.59
CA PHE A 38 -4.32 6.72 24.81
C PHE A 38 -5.16 5.80 25.70
N LEU A 39 -6.49 5.89 25.58
CA LEU A 39 -7.41 5.02 26.32
C LEU A 39 -8.11 4.02 25.41
N ALA A 40 -8.73 4.50 24.32
CA ALA A 40 -9.43 3.65 23.37
C ALA A 40 -9.54 4.29 21.98
N LEU A 41 -9.65 3.45 20.95
CA LEU A 41 -10.06 3.86 19.62
C LEU A 41 -11.57 3.63 19.47
N ASP A 42 -12.31 4.70 19.18
CA ASP A 42 -13.76 4.61 19.00
C ASP A 42 -14.14 4.33 17.55
N ARG A 43 -13.51 5.05 16.62
CA ARG A 43 -13.95 5.06 15.22
C ARG A 43 -12.84 5.43 14.25
N ILE A 44 -12.89 4.85 13.05
CA ILE A 44 -12.12 5.28 11.89
C ILE A 44 -13.08 5.64 10.77
N ASP A 45 -12.94 6.85 10.23
CA ASP A 45 -13.69 7.31 9.07
C ASP A 45 -12.75 7.58 7.90
N ALA A 46 -13.07 7.07 6.71
CA ALA A 46 -12.43 7.46 5.47
C ALA A 46 -13.10 8.72 4.91
N VAL A 47 -12.31 9.72 4.53
CA VAL A 47 -12.79 11.02 4.06
C VAL A 47 -12.21 11.33 2.70
N LYS A 48 -13.07 11.85 1.82
CA LYS A 48 -12.68 12.32 0.50
C LYS A 48 -13.33 13.66 0.22
N VAL A 49 -12.51 14.71 0.07
CA VAL A 49 -12.98 16.10 -0.06
C VAL A 49 -13.53 16.41 -1.46
N HIS A 50 -13.08 15.67 -2.48
CA HIS A 50 -13.64 15.65 -3.83
C HIS A 50 -13.12 14.41 -4.59
N ALA A 51 -13.71 14.09 -5.77
CA ALA A 51 -13.43 12.85 -6.50
C ALA A 51 -11.95 12.58 -6.83
N SER A 52 -11.15 13.64 -7.03
CA SER A 52 -9.70 13.56 -7.32
C SER A 52 -8.80 13.73 -6.09
N ALA A 53 -9.34 14.04 -4.91
CA ALA A 53 -8.55 14.20 -3.70
C ALA A 53 -7.98 12.85 -3.23
N PRO A 54 -6.78 12.82 -2.62
CA PRO A 54 -6.32 11.63 -1.92
C PRO A 54 -7.26 11.30 -0.76
N HIS A 55 -7.41 10.01 -0.46
CA HIS A 55 -8.14 9.59 0.74
C HIS A 55 -7.41 10.08 1.99
N GLN A 56 -8.18 10.65 2.91
CA GLN A 56 -7.75 10.96 4.27
C GLN A 56 -8.51 10.03 5.22
N VAL A 57 -7.98 9.88 6.44
CA VAL A 57 -8.55 8.99 7.45
C VAL A 57 -8.65 9.77 8.76
N ILE A 58 -9.80 9.75 9.40
CA ILE A 58 -9.99 10.34 10.72
C ILE A 58 -10.00 9.22 11.76
N PHE A 59 -9.11 9.32 12.73
CA PHE A 59 -9.11 8.48 13.93
C PHE A 59 -9.79 9.25 15.06
N THR A 60 -10.90 8.72 15.58
CA THR A 60 -11.60 9.26 16.75
C THR A 60 -11.24 8.40 17.96
N MET A 61 -10.65 8.99 18.98
CA MET A 61 -10.03 8.26 20.11
C MET A 61 -10.39 8.92 21.43
N GLN A 62 -10.50 8.10 22.48
CA GLN A 62 -10.54 8.55 23.86
C GLN A 62 -9.13 8.64 24.43
N ILE A 63 -8.88 9.71 25.19
CA ILE A 63 -7.64 9.90 25.93
C ILE A 63 -7.97 10.15 27.41
N ARG A 64 -7.09 9.74 28.33
CA ARG A 64 -7.42 9.71 29.77
C ARG A 64 -7.84 11.07 30.33
N ASP A 65 -7.21 12.15 29.87
CA ASP A 65 -7.36 13.49 30.47
C ASP A 65 -8.46 14.35 29.83
N LEU A 66 -9.25 13.78 28.90
CA LEU A 66 -10.36 14.49 28.25
C LEU A 66 -11.63 13.65 28.27
N ASP A 67 -12.74 14.28 28.68
CA ASP A 67 -14.08 13.68 28.62
C ASP A 67 -14.64 13.61 27.18
N VAL A 68 -14.01 14.32 26.24
CA VAL A 68 -14.44 14.39 24.83
C VAL A 68 -13.39 13.72 23.95
N PRO A 69 -13.79 12.82 23.03
CA PRO A 69 -12.84 12.17 22.14
C PRO A 69 -12.13 13.17 21.23
N ILE A 70 -10.85 12.92 20.98
CA ILE A 70 -10.03 13.65 20.02
C ILE A 70 -10.15 13.04 18.63
N GLN A 71 -10.10 13.90 17.61
CA GLN A 71 -10.08 13.49 16.20
C GLN A 71 -8.75 13.87 15.54
N LEU A 72 -8.05 12.88 14.99
CA LEU A 72 -6.85 13.10 14.19
C LEU A 72 -7.15 12.84 12.73
N LEU A 73 -7.02 13.89 11.90
CA LEU A 73 -7.04 13.76 10.45
C LEU A 73 -5.65 13.35 9.95
N VAL A 74 -5.58 12.16 9.36
CA VAL A 74 -4.36 11.54 8.88
C VAL A 74 -4.40 11.43 7.37
N GLN A 75 -3.36 11.92 6.72
CA GLN A 75 -3.13 11.73 5.30
C GLN A 75 -1.91 10.85 5.08
N ARG A 76 -2.11 9.70 4.42
CA ARG A 76 -1.02 8.81 4.07
C ARG A 76 -0.10 9.47 3.05
N ARG A 77 1.20 9.54 3.36
CA ARG A 77 2.23 9.90 2.39
C ARG A 77 2.57 8.68 1.55
N LEU A 78 2.18 8.69 0.27
CA LEU A 78 2.63 7.68 -0.68
C LEU A 78 4.11 7.89 -0.98
N VAL A 79 4.94 6.88 -0.72
CA VAL A 79 6.37 6.93 -1.01
C VAL A 79 6.66 5.96 -2.15
N SER A 80 6.67 6.50 -3.36
CA SER A 80 7.08 5.77 -4.57
C SER A 80 8.10 6.60 -5.34
N SER A 81 9.07 5.94 -5.95
CA SER A 81 10.07 6.58 -6.81
C SER A 81 10.25 5.74 -8.06
N ILE A 82 9.89 6.33 -9.21
CA ILE A 82 10.16 5.78 -10.52
C ILE A 82 11.44 6.44 -11.03
N VAL A 83 12.47 5.65 -11.31
CA VAL A 83 13.67 6.16 -12.00
C VAL A 83 13.30 6.31 -13.47
N SER A 84 13.25 7.56 -13.95
CA SER A 84 12.78 7.90 -15.30
C SER A 84 13.94 7.95 -16.32
N PRO A 85 13.74 7.48 -17.57
CA PRO A 85 12.57 6.77 -18.07
C PRO A 85 12.56 5.31 -17.61
N ALA A 86 11.43 4.86 -17.06
CA ALA A 86 11.25 3.47 -16.64
C ALA A 86 10.68 2.64 -17.81
N ILE A 87 11.50 2.38 -18.82
CA ILE A 87 11.12 1.57 -19.99
C ILE A 87 11.72 0.17 -19.88
N VAL A 88 10.90 -0.86 -20.03
CA VAL A 88 11.30 -2.27 -20.07
C VAL A 88 10.64 -2.93 -21.25
N ASP A 89 11.43 -3.51 -22.16
CA ASP A 89 10.92 -4.36 -23.26
C ASP A 89 9.82 -3.69 -24.11
N GLY A 90 10.00 -2.40 -24.42
CA GLY A 90 9.04 -1.59 -25.19
C GLY A 90 7.82 -1.11 -24.39
N PHE A 91 7.80 -1.28 -23.07
CA PHE A 91 6.76 -0.76 -22.18
C PHE A 91 7.30 0.29 -21.22
N LYS A 92 6.59 1.40 -21.08
CA LYS A 92 6.88 2.43 -20.08
C LYS A 92 6.03 2.21 -18.84
N LEU A 93 6.66 2.25 -17.67
CA LEU A 93 5.94 2.26 -16.39
C LEU A 93 5.35 3.65 -16.16
N GLU A 94 4.02 3.74 -16.16
CA GLU A 94 3.29 4.99 -15.91
C GLU A 94 3.03 5.21 -14.43
N SER A 95 2.75 4.15 -13.66
CA SER A 95 2.55 4.27 -12.22
C SER A 95 2.86 2.98 -11.47
N ILE A 96 3.29 3.14 -10.23
CA ILE A 96 3.41 2.07 -9.23
C ILE A 96 2.61 2.49 -8.00
N THR A 97 1.72 1.62 -7.55
CA THR A 97 0.85 1.90 -6.41
C THR A 97 0.78 0.71 -5.50
N ALA A 98 0.45 1.03 -4.26
CA ALA A 98 0.77 0.21 -3.14
C ALA A 98 -0.35 0.25 -2.08
N GLY A 99 -1.14 -0.82 -1.95
CA GLY A 99 -2.08 -1.00 -0.84
C GLY A 99 -2.35 -2.45 -0.43
N THR A 100 -3.40 -2.60 0.38
CA THR A 100 -4.04 -3.86 0.76
C THR A 100 -5.46 -3.88 0.21
N ASP A 101 -6.10 -5.05 0.21
CA ASP A 101 -7.51 -5.23 -0.16
C ASP A 101 -7.83 -4.70 -1.56
N ILE A 102 -7.08 -5.19 -2.55
CA ILE A 102 -7.27 -4.83 -3.95
C ILE A 102 -8.62 -5.37 -4.45
N ASP A 103 -9.45 -4.48 -4.97
CA ASP A 103 -10.58 -4.85 -5.81
C ASP A 103 -10.07 -5.00 -7.25
N HIS A 104 -10.00 -6.22 -7.74
CA HIS A 104 -9.48 -6.49 -9.09
C HIS A 104 -10.41 -6.02 -10.21
N LYS A 105 -11.72 -5.84 -9.95
CA LYS A 105 -12.67 -5.37 -10.96
C LYS A 105 -12.53 -3.88 -11.19
N GLU A 106 -12.39 -3.12 -10.10
CA GLU A 106 -12.23 -1.65 -10.15
C GLU A 106 -10.75 -1.23 -10.20
N GLU A 107 -9.84 -2.17 -9.97
CA GLU A 107 -8.38 -1.97 -9.83
C GLU A 107 -8.00 -0.96 -8.74
N ILE A 108 -8.79 -0.85 -7.66
CA ILE A 108 -8.57 0.08 -6.53
C ILE A 108 -8.27 -0.66 -5.22
N PHE A 109 -7.41 -0.07 -4.38
CA PHE A 109 -7.18 -0.57 -3.02
C PHE A 109 -8.28 -0.06 -2.08
N ARG A 110 -8.97 -0.99 -1.40
CA ARG A 110 -10.02 -0.67 -0.42
C ARG A 110 -9.50 -0.55 1.02
N GLY A 111 -8.27 -1.03 1.28
CA GLY A 111 -7.62 -0.88 2.59
C GLY A 111 -7.13 0.54 2.83
N PHE A 112 -8.01 1.44 3.29
CA PHE A 112 -7.71 2.88 3.43
C PHE A 112 -6.61 3.18 4.45
N VAL A 113 -6.55 2.39 5.53
CA VAL A 113 -5.50 2.50 6.55
C VAL A 113 -4.16 1.91 6.09
N ALA A 114 -4.16 1.11 5.02
CA ALA A 114 -2.98 0.44 4.46
C ALA A 114 -2.11 -0.27 5.52
N TYR A 115 -2.77 -0.79 6.54
CA TYR A 115 -2.18 -1.64 7.56
C TYR A 115 -2.14 -3.09 7.05
N ALA A 116 -1.09 -3.82 7.41
CA ALA A 116 -0.95 -5.23 7.06
C ALA A 116 -0.48 -6.03 8.27
N ASP A 117 -1.22 -7.07 8.61
CA ASP A 117 -0.86 -8.12 9.55
C ASP A 117 -0.50 -9.43 8.83
N LEU A 118 -0.21 -10.48 9.60
CA LEU A 118 0.23 -11.77 9.06
C LEU A 118 -0.83 -12.45 8.19
N THR A 119 -2.10 -12.05 8.31
CA THR A 119 -3.20 -12.56 7.49
C THR A 119 -3.40 -11.75 6.22
N SER A 120 -2.82 -10.55 6.16
CA SER A 120 -2.97 -9.62 5.05
C SER A 120 -2.16 -10.04 3.83
N SER A 121 -2.58 -9.56 2.65
CA SER A 121 -1.82 -9.70 1.41
C SER A 121 -1.50 -8.35 0.76
N PRO A 122 -0.39 -7.70 1.17
CA PRO A 122 0.08 -6.47 0.53
C PRO A 122 0.26 -6.69 -0.97
N THR A 123 -0.28 -5.78 -1.78
CA THR A 123 -0.34 -5.94 -3.24
C THR A 123 0.18 -4.71 -3.98
N VAL A 124 1.18 -4.89 -4.82
CA VAL A 124 1.68 -3.84 -5.72
C VAL A 124 0.88 -3.86 -7.02
N ARG A 125 0.43 -2.70 -7.46
CA ARG A 125 -0.15 -2.47 -8.78
C ARG A 125 0.83 -1.68 -9.65
N LEU A 126 1.12 -2.17 -10.84
CA LEU A 126 1.88 -1.47 -11.87
C LEU A 126 0.99 -1.16 -13.06
N ARG A 127 1.10 0.04 -13.61
CA ARG A 127 0.44 0.41 -14.87
C ARG A 127 1.49 0.66 -15.94
N TRP A 128 1.36 -0.05 -17.05
CA TRP A 128 2.25 0.03 -18.19
C TRP A 128 1.55 0.66 -19.40
N SER A 129 2.34 1.27 -20.28
CA SER A 129 1.92 1.73 -21.60
C SER A 129 2.92 1.23 -22.64
N ARG A 130 2.43 0.93 -23.85
CA ARG A 130 3.30 0.62 -25.00
C ARG A 130 4.03 1.88 -25.43
N VAL A 131 5.33 1.78 -25.72
CA VAL A 131 6.09 2.86 -26.33
C VAL A 131 6.02 2.72 -27.86
N PRO A 132 5.41 3.66 -28.59
CA PRO A 132 5.32 3.58 -30.04
C PRO A 132 6.69 3.46 -30.70
N GLY A 133 6.82 2.56 -31.69
CA GLY A 133 8.07 2.36 -32.43
C GLY A 133 9.15 1.56 -31.70
N MET A 134 8.93 1.13 -30.45
CA MET A 134 9.84 0.21 -29.77
C MET A 134 9.38 -1.24 -29.93
N SER A 135 10.33 -2.12 -30.30
CA SER A 135 10.12 -3.56 -30.33
C SER A 135 9.92 -4.13 -28.93
N THR A 136 9.33 -5.31 -28.87
CA THR A 136 9.09 -6.05 -27.63
C THR A 136 9.32 -7.54 -27.84
N THR A 137 9.72 -8.24 -26.79
CA THR A 137 9.93 -9.70 -26.81
C THR A 137 8.64 -10.49 -26.54
N VAL A 138 7.60 -9.82 -26.05
CA VAL A 138 6.30 -10.44 -25.77
C VAL A 138 5.36 -10.27 -26.95
N ASN A 139 4.41 -11.18 -27.12
CA ASN A 139 3.46 -11.11 -28.22
C ASN A 139 2.59 -9.85 -28.17
N GLU A 140 1.90 -9.56 -29.28
CA GLU A 140 1.11 -8.34 -29.45
C GLU A 140 -0.06 -8.24 -28.46
N THR A 141 -0.56 -9.36 -27.95
CA THR A 141 -1.68 -9.36 -26.98
C THR A 141 -1.23 -9.00 -25.57
N LYS A 142 0.08 -9.01 -25.27
CA LYS A 142 0.57 -8.61 -23.95
C LYS A 142 0.60 -7.10 -23.80
N THR A 143 0.14 -6.66 -22.63
CA THR A 143 0.05 -5.24 -22.24
C THR A 143 1.03 -4.87 -21.14
N SER A 144 2.01 -5.74 -20.84
CA SER A 144 3.07 -5.50 -19.85
C SER A 144 4.31 -6.39 -20.09
N PRO A 145 5.48 -6.03 -19.53
CA PRO A 145 6.72 -6.79 -19.70
C PRO A 145 6.90 -7.94 -18.70
N ASN A 146 7.97 -8.73 -18.90
CA ASN A 146 8.50 -9.65 -17.89
C ASN A 146 9.27 -8.89 -16.81
N ILE A 147 8.87 -9.05 -15.55
CA ILE A 147 9.48 -8.34 -14.41
C ILE A 147 9.68 -9.25 -13.21
N ARG A 148 10.42 -8.76 -12.21
CA ARG A 148 10.53 -9.37 -10.90
C ARG A 148 10.38 -8.33 -9.79
N PHE A 149 9.77 -8.76 -8.70
CA PHE A 149 9.59 -8.00 -7.47
C PHE A 149 10.53 -8.56 -6.42
N LEU A 150 11.30 -7.68 -5.80
CA LEU A 150 12.14 -7.97 -4.64
C LEU A 150 11.46 -7.37 -3.42
N TRP A 151 10.84 -8.22 -2.63
CA TRP A 151 10.20 -7.85 -1.37
C TRP A 151 11.25 -7.73 -0.28
N ARG A 152 11.22 -6.61 0.43
CA ARG A 152 12.19 -6.28 1.48
C ARG A 152 11.47 -5.88 2.77
N ALA A 153 11.87 -6.53 3.85
CA ALA A 153 11.54 -6.17 5.22
C ALA A 153 12.24 -4.85 5.63
N PRO A 154 12.03 -4.38 6.88
CA PRO A 154 12.74 -3.24 7.42
C PRO A 154 14.25 -3.40 7.29
N LYS A 155 14.97 -2.28 7.28
CA LYS A 155 16.43 -2.25 7.06
C LYS A 155 16.87 -2.86 5.71
N GLN A 156 15.95 -2.93 4.74
CA GLN A 156 16.20 -3.44 3.39
C GLN A 156 16.56 -4.94 3.31
N ARG A 157 16.25 -5.73 4.34
CA ARG A 157 16.46 -7.19 4.32
C ARG A 157 15.59 -7.82 3.25
N HIS A 158 16.18 -8.58 2.33
CA HIS A 158 15.45 -9.33 1.31
C HIS A 158 14.64 -10.48 1.95
N ILE A 159 13.37 -10.62 1.54
CA ILE A 159 12.45 -11.64 2.07
C ILE A 159 11.97 -12.58 0.97
N ALA A 160 11.60 -12.05 -0.19
CA ALA A 160 11.08 -12.84 -1.28
C ALA A 160 11.40 -12.21 -2.64
N THR A 161 11.51 -13.08 -3.65
CA THR A 161 11.57 -12.68 -5.06
C THR A 161 10.41 -13.30 -5.80
N GLN A 162 9.57 -12.48 -6.42
CA GLN A 162 8.44 -12.94 -7.21
C GLN A 162 8.68 -12.56 -8.67
N LYS A 163 8.76 -13.56 -9.56
CA LYS A 163 8.82 -13.34 -11.01
C LYS A 163 7.41 -13.23 -11.54
N LEU A 164 7.14 -12.21 -12.35
CA LEU A 164 5.85 -12.01 -12.98
C LEU A 164 5.98 -12.06 -14.50
N ARG A 165 5.14 -12.92 -15.08
CA ARG A 165 4.99 -13.06 -16.51
C ARG A 165 4.15 -11.90 -17.06
N PRO A 166 4.23 -11.63 -18.36
CA PRO A 166 3.44 -10.59 -19.04
C PRO A 166 1.95 -10.85 -18.90
N TYR A 167 1.18 -9.81 -18.61
CA TYR A 167 -0.28 -9.86 -18.55
C TYR A 167 -0.90 -9.47 -19.89
N ASP A 168 -2.08 -10.00 -20.12
CA ASP A 168 -3.04 -9.49 -21.10
C ASP A 168 -4.15 -8.80 -20.28
N SER A 169 -3.97 -7.50 -20.05
CA SER A 169 -4.84 -6.65 -19.22
C SER A 169 -5.38 -5.51 -20.06
N ILE A 170 -6.69 -5.27 -19.96
CA ILE A 170 -7.41 -4.19 -20.63
C ILE A 170 -6.79 -2.82 -20.32
N TYR A 171 -6.28 -2.62 -19.11
CA TYR A 171 -5.74 -1.34 -18.63
C TYR A 171 -4.22 -1.28 -18.58
N GLY A 172 -3.52 -2.32 -19.07
CA GLY A 172 -2.06 -2.43 -18.98
C GLY A 172 -1.57 -2.66 -17.54
N THR A 173 -2.40 -3.25 -16.69
CA THR A 173 -2.13 -3.39 -15.26
C THR A 173 -1.52 -4.76 -14.93
N GLN A 174 -0.49 -4.76 -14.08
CA GLN A 174 0.08 -5.96 -13.45
C GLN A 174 -0.01 -5.87 -11.93
N PHE A 175 -0.25 -7.01 -11.27
CA PHE A 175 -0.37 -7.10 -9.83
C PHE A 175 0.64 -8.09 -9.26
N ALA A 176 1.19 -7.76 -8.09
CA ALA A 176 2.05 -8.63 -7.31
C ALA A 176 1.59 -8.62 -5.85
N ALA A 177 1.02 -9.73 -5.40
CA ALA A 177 0.59 -9.91 -4.01
C ALA A 177 1.62 -10.75 -3.25
N LEU A 178 1.98 -10.31 -2.04
CA LEU A 178 2.77 -11.08 -1.09
C LEU A 178 1.83 -11.68 -0.05
N GLN A 179 1.76 -13.02 0.04
CA GLN A 179 0.97 -13.70 1.06
C GLN A 179 1.81 -13.85 2.34
N LEU A 180 1.59 -12.98 3.32
CA LEU A 180 2.43 -12.92 4.52
C LEU A 180 2.33 -14.18 5.38
N ASN A 181 1.16 -14.82 5.41
CA ASN A 181 0.90 -16.08 6.10
C ASN A 181 1.72 -17.26 5.56
N THR A 182 2.20 -17.18 4.33
CA THR A 182 3.06 -18.23 3.73
C THR A 182 4.54 -18.04 4.05
N LEU A 183 4.92 -16.89 4.60
CA LEU A 183 6.29 -16.58 4.98
C LEU A 183 6.55 -17.12 6.39
N ASN A 184 7.80 -17.49 6.65
CA ASN A 184 8.20 -17.90 8.00
C ASN A 184 8.10 -16.71 8.97
N ALA A 185 7.07 -16.71 9.82
CA ALA A 185 6.70 -15.59 10.69
C ALA A 185 7.82 -15.18 11.67
N THR A 186 8.70 -16.12 12.06
CA THR A 186 9.83 -15.82 12.96
C THR A 186 10.85 -14.87 12.36
N ASN A 187 10.86 -14.74 11.04
CA ASN A 187 11.76 -13.86 10.30
C ASN A 187 11.07 -12.59 9.80
N LEU A 188 9.87 -12.26 10.29
CA LEU A 188 9.16 -11.05 9.91
C LEU A 188 9.32 -9.97 10.97
N GLU A 189 9.82 -8.81 10.56
CA GLU A 189 10.00 -7.65 11.45
C GLU A 189 8.93 -6.58 11.16
N PRO A 190 8.32 -5.97 12.20
CA PRO A 190 7.54 -4.75 12.03
C PRO A 190 8.38 -3.61 11.46
N GLY A 191 7.75 -2.81 10.60
CA GLY A 191 8.27 -1.51 10.21
C GLY A 191 7.98 -1.17 8.74
N MET A 192 8.82 -0.32 8.18
CA MET A 192 8.69 0.07 6.78
C MET A 192 9.30 -1.00 5.87
N TRP A 193 8.45 -1.69 5.13
CA TRP A 193 8.83 -2.60 4.08
C TRP A 193 9.05 -1.84 2.76
N SER A 194 9.66 -2.49 1.80
CA SER A 194 9.79 -1.93 0.46
C SER A 194 9.77 -3.02 -0.58
N VAL A 195 9.39 -2.64 -1.79
CA VAL A 195 9.42 -3.50 -2.95
C VAL A 195 10.26 -2.81 -4.03
N VAL A 196 11.13 -3.59 -4.65
CA VAL A 196 11.90 -3.13 -5.80
C VAL A 196 11.44 -3.92 -7.02
N VAL A 197 11.03 -3.20 -8.06
CA VAL A 197 10.64 -3.78 -9.34
C VAL A 197 11.82 -3.65 -10.30
N GLN A 198 12.15 -4.75 -10.97
CA GLN A 198 13.25 -4.85 -11.92
C GLN A 198 12.82 -5.65 -13.14
N PRO A 199 13.47 -5.46 -14.30
CA PRO A 199 13.36 -6.39 -15.41
C PRO A 199 13.69 -7.83 -14.97
N ALA A 200 13.02 -8.82 -15.57
CA ALA A 200 13.25 -10.23 -15.24
C ALA A 200 14.65 -10.72 -15.65
N TYR A 201 15.22 -10.12 -16.69
CA TYR A 201 16.56 -10.36 -17.20
C TYR A 201 17.48 -9.19 -16.84
N PRO A 202 18.78 -9.43 -16.59
CA PRO A 202 19.68 -8.37 -16.16
C PRO A 202 19.92 -7.36 -17.28
N GLU A 203 19.15 -6.29 -17.30
CA GLU A 203 19.58 -5.02 -17.90
C GLU A 203 20.22 -4.15 -16.80
N PRO A 204 21.41 -3.55 -17.04
CA PRO A 204 22.24 -3.00 -15.97
C PRO A 204 21.62 -1.86 -15.14
N ASN A 205 20.63 -1.13 -15.65
CA ASN A 205 20.37 0.24 -15.19
C ASN A 205 18.98 0.55 -14.63
N MET A 206 18.08 -0.43 -14.48
CA MET A 206 16.71 -0.13 -14.07
C MET A 206 16.35 -0.69 -12.69
N LYS A 207 16.25 0.22 -11.71
CA LYS A 207 15.71 -0.05 -10.37
C LYS A 207 14.49 0.85 -10.15
N ILE A 208 13.30 0.26 -10.07
CA ILE A 208 12.09 0.98 -9.63
C ILE A 208 11.86 0.64 -8.16
N LYS A 209 11.60 1.63 -7.30
CA LYS A 209 11.38 1.41 -5.85
C LYS A 209 10.01 1.91 -5.43
N SER A 210 9.24 1.07 -4.75
CA SER A 210 8.04 1.47 -4.02
C SER A 210 8.21 1.11 -2.55
N LEU A 211 7.88 2.03 -1.66
CA LEU A 211 7.99 1.85 -0.21
C LEU A 211 6.61 1.64 0.40
N TRP A 212 6.61 0.89 1.50
CA TRP A 212 5.45 0.30 2.13
C TRP A 212 5.62 0.30 3.64
N THR A 213 4.54 0.41 4.41
CA THR A 213 4.60 0.33 5.87
C THR A 213 3.77 -0.85 6.32
N SER A 214 4.34 -1.76 7.10
CA SER A 214 3.61 -2.84 7.76
C SER A 214 4.13 -2.99 9.19
N ALA A 215 3.30 -2.73 10.18
CA ALA A 215 3.64 -2.91 11.58
C ALA A 215 3.03 -4.22 12.09
N PHE A 216 3.87 -5.23 12.36
CA PHE A 216 3.45 -6.45 13.07
C PHE A 216 3.87 -6.33 14.54
N LYS A 217 2.96 -6.51 15.48
CA LYS A 217 3.34 -6.96 16.81
C LYS A 217 2.56 -8.24 17.09
N SER A 218 3.32 -9.27 17.45
CA SER A 218 2.83 -10.53 18.01
C SER A 218 2.04 -10.29 19.28
#